data_AF-A0A4Z1AEI4-F1
#
_entry.id   AF-A0A4Z1AEI4-F1
#
_cell.length_a   1.000
_cell.length_b   1.000
_cell.length_c   1.000
_cell.angle_alpha   90.00
_cell.angle_beta   90.00
_cell.angle_gamma   90.00
#
_symmetry.space_group_name_H-M   'P 1'
#
loop_
_entity.id
_entity.type
_entity.pdbx_description
1 polymer ?
#
loop_
_entity_poly.entity_id
_entity_poly.type
_entity_poly.pdbx_seq_one_letter_code
_entity_poly.pdbx_strand_id
1 'polypeptide(L)'
;MEKNHQKENPLLKHLNETKIRYISIIASLLLFTLLHCGDSGYGKNKSESNDLYSVFLLSLLGTTETNLPEPTMNTVNITVGDTKYTKALGVCRGTLNVSDNIMIPGNDFTLPSFFLHKVDFTATNVSITPLGPTFIFNIDMPGGGGYDPVSSCEAKVIENSATIYDIQVKNCAVDKIAGAVTPATNTISFRARCTKGL
;
A
#
# COMPACT_ATOMS: atom_id res chain seq x y z
N MET A 1 30.17 -17.66 -39.20
CA MET A 1 30.44 -18.15 -37.83
C MET A 1 31.44 -17.21 -37.20
N GLU A 2 30.99 -16.24 -36.42
CA GLU A 2 31.84 -15.29 -35.72
C GLU A 2 31.54 -15.42 -34.23
N LYS A 3 32.52 -15.89 -33.45
CA LYS A 3 32.41 -16.04 -32.00
C LYS A 3 32.88 -14.75 -31.35
N ASN A 4 31.95 -13.95 -30.84
CA ASN A 4 32.27 -12.81 -29.98
C ASN A 4 32.62 -13.28 -28.57
N HIS A 5 33.90 -13.13 -28.20
CA HIS A 5 34.38 -13.25 -26.84
C HIS A 5 34.10 -11.95 -26.09
N GLN A 6 33.09 -11.97 -25.22
CA GLN A 6 32.80 -10.86 -24.32
C GLN A 6 33.80 -10.88 -23.17
N LYS A 7 34.71 -9.91 -23.16
CA LYS A 7 35.76 -9.75 -22.16
C LYS A 7 35.19 -8.94 -20.99
N GLU A 8 34.92 -9.59 -19.87
CA GLU A 8 34.40 -8.94 -18.67
C GLU A 8 35.41 -7.94 -18.08
N ASN A 9 34.90 -6.80 -17.62
CA ASN A 9 35.68 -5.68 -17.12
C ASN A 9 36.23 -5.99 -15.71
N PRO A 10 37.56 -6.08 -15.51
CA PRO A 10 38.18 -6.50 -14.25
C PRO A 10 37.89 -5.54 -13.07
N LEU A 11 37.48 -4.30 -13.36
CA LEU A 11 37.18 -3.30 -12.34
C LEU A 11 35.88 -3.59 -11.58
N LEU A 12 34.91 -4.24 -12.24
CA LEU A 12 33.63 -4.61 -11.62
C LEU A 12 33.79 -5.79 -10.64
N LYS A 13 34.75 -6.68 -10.91
CA LYS A 13 35.05 -7.86 -10.07
C LYS A 13 35.69 -7.44 -8.73
N HIS A 14 36.59 -6.46 -8.76
CA HIS A 14 37.29 -5.96 -7.58
C HIS A 14 36.36 -5.24 -6.58
N LEU A 15 35.35 -4.51 -7.06
CA LEU A 15 34.37 -3.81 -6.21
C LEU A 15 33.46 -4.80 -5.46
N ASN A 16 33.17 -5.96 -6.04
CA ASN A 16 32.30 -6.97 -5.44
C ASN A 16 33.03 -7.75 -4.33
N GLU A 17 34.31 -8.08 -4.54
CA GLU A 17 35.12 -8.78 -3.52
C GLU A 17 35.45 -7.89 -2.30
N THR A 18 35.57 -6.58 -2.51
CA THR A 18 35.87 -5.63 -1.42
C THR A 18 34.66 -5.43 -0.47
N LYS A 19 33.43 -5.45 -0.99
CA LYS A 19 32.20 -5.35 -0.17
C LYS A 19 31.93 -6.59 0.67
N ILE A 20 32.20 -7.78 0.11
CA ILE A 20 31.99 -9.07 0.78
C ILE A 20 32.93 -9.23 1.99
N ARG A 21 34.18 -8.77 1.89
CA ARG A 21 35.13 -8.80 3.01
C ARG A 21 34.75 -7.87 4.16
N TYR A 22 34.18 -6.70 3.88
CA TYR A 22 33.77 -5.74 4.91
C TYR A 22 32.57 -6.24 5.73
N ILE A 23 31.61 -6.92 5.09
CA ILE A 23 30.44 -7.51 5.76
C ILE A 23 30.86 -8.66 6.69
N SER A 24 31.86 -9.47 6.30
CA SER A 24 32.39 -10.57 7.11
C SER A 24 33.11 -10.11 8.39
N ILE A 25 33.80 -8.97 8.34
CA ILE A 25 34.52 -8.41 9.50
C ILE A 25 33.54 -7.83 10.52
N ILE A 26 32.49 -7.13 10.07
CA ILE A 26 31.46 -6.56 10.96
C ILE A 26 30.66 -7.69 11.64
N ALA A 27 30.32 -8.77 10.92
CA ALA A 27 29.64 -9.92 11.48
C ALA A 27 30.48 -10.67 12.54
N SER A 28 31.81 -10.66 12.39
CA SER A 28 32.72 -11.32 13.34
C SER A 28 32.93 -10.51 14.63
N LEU A 29 32.96 -9.17 14.54
CA LEU A 29 33.06 -8.29 15.72
C LEU A 29 31.81 -8.32 16.61
N LEU A 30 30.63 -8.53 16.03
CA LEU A 30 29.37 -8.70 16.76
C LEU A 30 29.25 -10.03 17.52
N LEU A 31 30.04 -11.05 17.16
CA LEU A 31 30.06 -12.33 17.88
C LEU A 31 30.92 -12.29 19.15
N PHE A 32 31.97 -11.45 19.19
CA PHE A 32 32.89 -11.37 20.34
C PHE A 32 32.32 -10.63 21.54
N THR A 33 31.34 -9.73 21.35
CA THR A 33 30.66 -9.03 22.45
C THR A 33 29.63 -9.90 23.17
N LEU A 34 29.21 -11.03 22.59
CA LEU A 34 28.28 -11.98 23.20
C LEU A 34 28.96 -13.04 24.09
N LEU A 35 30.30 -13.16 24.06
CA LEU A 35 31.05 -14.18 24.79
C LEU A 35 31.80 -13.65 26.03
N HIS A 36 31.71 -12.35 26.34
CA HIS A 36 32.42 -11.73 27.48
C HIS A 36 31.53 -11.34 28.67
N CYS A 37 30.29 -11.85 28.74
CA CYS A 37 29.45 -11.70 29.94
C CYS A 37 29.27 -13.06 30.63
N GLY A 38 30.38 -13.57 31.17
CA GLY A 38 30.42 -14.81 31.94
C GLY A 38 31.41 -14.67 33.09
N ASP A 39 30.84 -14.54 34.29
CA ASP A 39 31.45 -14.70 35.61
C ASP A 39 31.89 -13.44 36.38
N SER A 40 31.03 -13.03 37.32
CA SER A 40 31.34 -13.01 38.76
C SER A 40 30.25 -12.31 39.57
N GLY A 41 29.71 -12.97 40.59
CA GLY A 41 29.02 -12.27 41.70
C GLY A 41 27.64 -12.80 42.08
N TYR A 42 27.61 -13.62 43.13
CA TYR A 42 26.44 -14.08 43.88
C TYR A 42 25.43 -12.96 44.24
N GLY A 43 24.14 -13.24 44.07
CA GLY A 43 23.06 -12.45 44.70
C GLY A 43 21.67 -12.96 44.34
N LYS A 44 21.01 -13.68 45.27
CA LYS A 44 19.60 -14.08 45.22
C LYS A 44 18.70 -12.94 44.74
N ASN A 45 17.79 -13.20 43.81
CA ASN A 45 16.33 -12.96 43.93
C ASN A 45 15.59 -13.45 42.68
N LYS A 46 14.51 -14.20 42.92
CA LYS A 46 13.49 -14.56 41.91
C LYS A 46 12.86 -13.30 41.34
N SER A 47 12.88 -13.12 40.02
CA SER A 47 11.75 -12.58 39.26
C SER A 47 11.94 -12.92 37.80
N GLU A 48 10.86 -13.38 37.18
CA GLU A 48 10.74 -13.70 35.76
C GLU A 48 11.05 -12.47 34.90
N SER A 49 11.94 -12.61 33.92
CA SER A 49 12.17 -11.62 32.88
C SER A 49 12.76 -12.25 31.62
N ASN A 50 12.06 -13.25 31.07
CA ASN A 50 12.37 -13.80 29.74
C ASN A 50 11.49 -13.21 28.61
N ASP A 51 10.57 -12.29 28.91
CA ASP A 51 9.56 -11.82 27.93
C ASP A 51 9.99 -10.66 27.03
N LEU A 52 11.14 -10.02 27.28
CA LEU A 52 11.52 -8.82 26.53
C LEU A 52 12.28 -9.08 25.22
N TYR A 53 12.85 -10.27 25.05
CA TYR A 53 13.61 -10.61 23.84
C TYR A 53 12.75 -11.17 22.70
N SER A 54 11.53 -11.65 22.99
CA SER A 54 10.61 -12.19 21.98
C SER A 54 9.85 -11.11 21.20
N VAL A 55 9.75 -9.89 21.73
CA VAL A 55 9.03 -8.78 21.08
C VAL A 55 9.86 -8.17 19.93
N PHE A 56 11.19 -8.11 20.05
CA PHE A 56 12.07 -7.53 19.03
C PHE A 56 12.26 -8.44 17.79
N LEU A 57 12.11 -9.75 17.93
CA LEU A 57 12.20 -10.69 16.80
C LEU A 57 10.91 -10.72 15.96
N LEU A 58 9.76 -10.32 16.51
CA LEU A 58 8.51 -10.23 15.75
C LEU A 58 8.44 -8.99 14.85
N SER A 59 9.14 -7.90 15.19
CA SER A 59 9.17 -6.68 14.35
C SER A 59 10.00 -6.81 13.07
N LEU A 60 10.76 -7.91 12.90
CA LEU A 60 11.58 -8.16 11.72
C LEU A 60 10.93 -9.10 10.68
N LEU A 61 9.76 -9.67 11.00
CA LEU A 61 8.90 -10.27 9.99
C LEU A 61 8.21 -9.12 9.26
N GLY A 62 8.87 -8.60 8.23
CA GLY A 62 8.28 -7.64 7.31
C GLY A 62 6.87 -8.12 6.97
N THR A 63 5.87 -7.34 7.37
CA THR A 63 4.49 -7.61 7.01
C THR A 63 4.47 -7.62 5.49
N THR A 64 4.36 -8.79 4.88
CA THR A 64 3.95 -8.90 3.48
C THR A 64 2.54 -8.34 3.48
N GLU A 65 2.44 -7.04 3.19
CA GLU A 65 1.23 -6.29 3.31
C GLU A 65 0.22 -6.89 2.31
N THR A 66 -0.64 -7.76 2.82
CA THR A 66 -1.52 -8.59 2.00
C THR A 66 -2.50 -7.67 1.31
N ASN A 67 -2.61 -7.77 -0.02
CA ASN A 67 -3.56 -6.97 -0.77
C ASN A 67 -4.98 -7.14 -0.20
N LEU A 68 -5.82 -6.11 -0.33
CA LEU A 68 -7.23 -6.23 0.02
C LEU A 68 -7.88 -7.35 -0.83
N PRO A 69 -8.95 -7.99 -0.36
CA PRO A 69 -9.67 -9.01 -1.13
C PRO A 69 -10.01 -8.52 -2.53
N GLU A 70 -9.75 -9.34 -3.53
CA GLU A 70 -9.99 -9.01 -4.93
C GLU A 70 -11.50 -8.83 -5.19
N PRO A 71 -11.94 -7.67 -5.70
CA PRO A 71 -13.32 -7.49 -6.13
C PRO A 71 -13.62 -8.29 -7.40
N THR A 72 -14.90 -8.61 -7.59
CA THR A 72 -15.40 -9.09 -8.89
C THR A 72 -15.11 -8.05 -9.99
N MET A 73 -14.96 -8.49 -11.24
CA MET A 73 -14.78 -7.57 -12.36
C MET A 73 -15.89 -6.50 -12.40
N ASN A 74 -15.52 -5.25 -12.66
CA ASN A 74 -16.41 -4.09 -12.66
C ASN A 74 -17.09 -3.89 -11.29
N THR A 75 -16.33 -3.97 -10.20
CA THR A 75 -16.81 -3.67 -8.85
C THR A 75 -15.75 -2.99 -7.99
N VAL A 76 -16.21 -2.31 -6.94
CA VAL A 76 -15.38 -1.76 -5.87
C VAL A 76 -15.82 -2.36 -4.54
N ASN A 77 -14.84 -2.76 -3.75
CA ASN A 77 -15.01 -3.04 -2.33
C ASN A 77 -14.51 -1.84 -1.54
N ILE A 78 -15.36 -1.24 -0.72
CA ILE A 78 -15.08 -0.06 0.09
C ILE A 78 -15.23 -0.47 1.56
N THR A 79 -14.31 -0.03 2.41
CA THR A 79 -14.37 -0.17 3.86
C THR A 79 -14.32 1.21 4.48
N VAL A 80 -15.39 1.61 5.16
CA VAL A 80 -15.54 2.88 5.86
C VAL A 80 -15.58 2.59 7.35
N GLY A 81 -14.46 2.83 8.05
CA GLY A 81 -14.27 2.30 9.41
C GLY A 81 -14.33 0.76 9.38
N ASP A 82 -15.25 0.17 10.13
CA ASP A 82 -15.47 -1.28 10.15
C ASP A 82 -16.53 -1.76 9.16
N THR A 83 -17.25 -0.83 8.51
CA THR A 83 -18.35 -1.19 7.61
C THR A 83 -17.86 -1.43 6.20
N LYS A 84 -18.26 -2.56 5.61
CA LYS A 84 -17.88 -2.96 4.25
C LYS A 84 -19.03 -2.79 3.29
N TYR A 85 -18.73 -2.26 2.11
CA TYR A 85 -19.65 -2.07 1.01
C TYR A 85 -19.05 -2.68 -0.25
N THR A 86 -19.89 -3.30 -1.07
CA THR A 86 -19.52 -3.72 -2.43
C THR A 86 -20.48 -3.05 -3.38
N LYS A 87 -19.96 -2.42 -4.43
CA LYS A 87 -20.77 -1.72 -5.42
C LYS A 87 -20.29 -2.03 -6.82
N ALA A 88 -21.22 -2.11 -7.76
CA ALA A 88 -20.89 -2.25 -9.17
C ALA A 88 -20.17 -0.99 -9.65
N LEU A 89 -19.04 -1.16 -10.31
CA LEU A 89 -18.43 -0.15 -11.16
C LEU A 89 -18.92 -0.39 -12.58
N GLY A 90 -18.99 0.65 -13.40
CA GLY A 90 -19.06 0.46 -14.84
C GLY A 90 -17.70 0.00 -15.37
N VAL A 91 -17.47 0.25 -16.66
CA VAL A 91 -16.12 0.26 -17.20
C VAL A 91 -15.32 1.41 -16.60
N CYS A 92 -14.03 1.23 -16.37
CA CYS A 92 -13.14 2.32 -15.99
C CYS A 92 -12.84 3.18 -17.21
N ARG A 93 -13.37 4.41 -17.19
CA ARG A 93 -13.08 5.42 -18.19
C ARG A 93 -11.95 6.31 -17.70
N GLY A 94 -11.09 6.70 -18.63
CA GLY A 94 -9.95 7.56 -18.34
C GLY A 94 -9.25 7.95 -19.62
N THR A 95 -9.22 9.25 -19.87
CA THR A 95 -8.50 9.91 -20.96
C THR A 95 -7.53 10.90 -20.33
N LEU A 96 -6.33 11.02 -20.92
CA LEU A 96 -5.34 12.02 -20.51
C LEU A 96 -5.98 13.43 -20.55
N ASN A 97 -5.95 14.15 -19.43
CA ASN A 97 -6.43 15.54 -19.28
C ASN A 97 -7.94 15.77 -19.50
N VAL A 98 -8.77 14.74 -19.49
CA VAL A 98 -10.24 14.88 -19.48
C VAL A 98 -10.74 14.51 -18.08
N SER A 99 -11.79 15.18 -17.59
CA SER A 99 -12.38 14.94 -16.28
C SER A 99 -13.10 13.58 -16.22
N ASP A 100 -12.35 12.49 -16.33
CA ASP A 100 -12.89 11.14 -16.33
C ASP A 100 -12.89 10.54 -14.94
N ASN A 101 -13.98 9.87 -14.63
CA ASN A 101 -14.28 9.40 -13.29
C ASN A 101 -14.54 7.90 -13.33
N ILE A 102 -13.89 7.14 -12.44
CA ILE A 102 -14.43 5.86 -12.02
C ILE A 102 -15.60 6.21 -11.09
N MET A 103 -16.81 6.14 -11.63
CA MET A 103 -18.05 6.37 -10.91
C MET A 103 -19.04 5.24 -11.17
N ILE A 104 -19.96 5.05 -10.23
CA ILE A 104 -20.99 4.02 -10.37
C ILE A 104 -22.05 4.47 -11.38
N PRO A 105 -22.37 3.66 -12.41
CA PRO A 105 -23.51 3.92 -13.28
C PRO A 105 -24.82 3.64 -12.54
N GLY A 106 -25.70 4.64 -12.47
CA GLY A 106 -26.98 4.53 -11.75
C GLY A 106 -26.84 4.81 -10.26
N ASN A 107 -27.85 5.47 -9.69
CA ASN A 107 -27.81 5.91 -8.30
C ASN A 107 -28.49 4.89 -7.37
N ASP A 108 -27.73 3.89 -6.92
CA ASP A 108 -28.08 3.23 -5.66
C ASP A 108 -27.64 4.12 -4.51
N PHE A 109 -28.58 4.95 -4.05
CA PHE A 109 -28.41 5.88 -2.94
C PHE A 109 -28.37 5.20 -1.56
N THR A 110 -28.56 3.87 -1.49
CA THR A 110 -28.42 3.11 -0.24
C THR A 110 -26.96 2.72 0.05
N LEU A 111 -26.09 2.86 -0.95
CA LEU A 111 -24.66 2.55 -0.86
C LEU A 111 -23.81 3.82 -1.07
N PRO A 112 -22.62 3.91 -0.46
CA PRO A 112 -21.73 5.05 -0.69
C PRO A 112 -21.47 5.31 -2.18
N SER A 113 -21.47 6.57 -2.57
CA SER A 113 -21.06 6.98 -3.90
C SER A 113 -19.55 7.07 -3.92
N PHE A 114 -18.91 6.27 -4.76
CA PHE A 114 -17.47 6.22 -4.95
C PHE A 114 -17.08 7.07 -6.14
N PHE A 115 -16.12 7.97 -5.93
CA PHE A 115 -15.56 8.77 -7.00
C PHE A 115 -14.04 8.70 -6.97
N LEU A 116 -13.45 8.21 -8.06
CA LEU A 116 -12.04 8.40 -8.34
C LEU A 116 -11.91 9.15 -9.66
N HIS A 117 -11.58 10.43 -9.57
CA HIS A 117 -11.52 11.34 -10.70
C HIS A 117 -10.11 11.43 -11.29
N LYS A 118 -10.06 11.79 -12.58
CA LYS A 118 -8.83 12.08 -13.34
C LYS A 118 -7.82 10.95 -13.23
N VAL A 119 -8.29 9.73 -13.44
CA VAL A 119 -7.45 8.52 -13.39
C VAL A 119 -6.50 8.51 -14.58
N ASP A 120 -5.20 8.43 -14.30
CA ASP A 120 -4.15 8.28 -15.31
C ASP A 120 -3.70 6.82 -15.39
N PHE A 121 -4.18 6.09 -16.40
CA PHE A 121 -3.80 4.69 -16.61
C PHE A 121 -2.34 4.48 -17.02
N THR A 122 -1.56 5.55 -17.23
CA THR A 122 -0.12 5.45 -17.50
C THR A 122 0.73 5.56 -16.23
N ALA A 123 0.14 6.01 -15.12
CA ALA A 123 0.86 6.20 -13.87
C ALA A 123 1.20 4.85 -13.21
N THR A 124 2.45 4.72 -12.76
CA THR A 124 2.96 3.55 -12.02
C THR A 124 3.03 3.79 -10.50
N ASN A 125 3.23 5.04 -10.10
CA ASN A 125 3.16 5.49 -8.71
C ASN A 125 1.92 6.38 -8.57
N VAL A 126 0.93 5.94 -7.80
CA VAL A 126 -0.33 6.65 -7.66
C VAL A 126 -0.46 7.18 -6.24
N SER A 127 -0.70 8.49 -6.15
CA SER A 127 -1.07 9.15 -4.91
C SER A 127 -2.48 9.68 -5.08
N ILE A 128 -3.37 9.31 -4.16
CA ILE A 128 -4.73 9.80 -4.15
C ILE A 128 -4.80 11.04 -3.27
N THR A 129 -5.44 12.09 -3.79
CA THR A 129 -5.49 13.39 -3.12
C THR A 129 -6.92 13.91 -3.01
N PRO A 130 -7.21 14.84 -2.08
CA PRO A 130 -8.52 15.51 -2.04
C PRO A 130 -8.71 16.49 -3.19
N LEU A 131 -7.62 17.03 -3.73
CA LEU A 131 -7.60 17.96 -4.86
C LEU A 131 -6.30 17.76 -5.65
N GLY A 132 -6.32 17.98 -6.96
CA GLY A 132 -5.11 17.85 -7.78
C GLY A 132 -5.33 17.69 -9.28
N PRO A 133 -4.24 17.42 -10.02
CA PRO A 133 -4.28 17.19 -11.46
C PRO A 133 -4.78 15.78 -11.82
N THR A 134 -4.54 14.78 -10.98
CA THR A 134 -4.91 13.37 -11.21
C THR A 134 -5.32 12.70 -9.90
N PHE A 135 -6.06 11.58 -9.99
CA PHE A 135 -6.41 10.70 -8.87
C PHE A 135 -7.04 11.41 -7.66
N ILE A 136 -8.08 12.21 -7.92
CA ILE A 136 -8.83 12.86 -6.85
C ILE A 136 -9.88 11.88 -6.32
N PHE A 137 -10.03 11.79 -5.01
CA PHE A 137 -10.96 10.87 -4.38
C PHE A 137 -11.89 11.58 -3.40
N ASN A 138 -13.17 11.23 -3.49
CA ASN A 138 -14.15 11.50 -2.47
C ASN A 138 -15.16 10.35 -2.40
N ILE A 139 -15.79 10.19 -1.24
CA ILE A 139 -16.93 9.29 -1.03
C ILE A 139 -18.08 10.06 -0.42
N ASP A 140 -19.25 10.01 -1.05
CA ASP A 140 -20.47 10.53 -0.44
C ASP A 140 -21.23 9.39 0.24
N MET A 141 -21.63 9.61 1.49
CA MET A 141 -22.30 8.59 2.30
C MET A 141 -23.82 8.59 2.07
N PRO A 142 -24.49 7.42 2.18
CA PRO A 142 -25.95 7.35 2.17
C PRO A 142 -26.54 8.21 3.28
N GLY A 143 -27.59 8.98 2.98
CA GLY A 143 -28.20 9.91 3.93
C GLY A 143 -27.51 11.28 4.04
N GLY A 144 -26.43 11.49 3.29
CA GLY A 144 -25.75 12.77 3.16
C GLY A 144 -24.34 12.78 3.77
N GLY A 145 -23.64 13.87 3.51
CA GLY A 145 -22.24 14.06 3.87
C GLY A 145 -21.27 13.20 3.06
N GLY A 146 -19.99 13.39 3.30
CA GLY A 146 -18.95 12.71 2.54
C GLY A 146 -17.58 12.85 3.16
N TYR A 147 -16.62 12.11 2.60
CA TYR A 147 -15.24 12.01 3.03
C TYR A 147 -14.29 12.38 1.90
N ASP A 148 -13.30 13.19 2.25
CA ASP A 148 -12.10 13.42 1.43
C ASP A 148 -10.86 12.96 2.20
N PRO A 149 -9.78 12.58 1.51
CA PRO A 149 -8.47 12.40 2.13
C PRO A 149 -8.00 13.67 2.85
N VAL A 150 -7.49 13.54 4.08
CA VAL A 150 -6.85 14.69 4.78
C VAL A 150 -5.47 15.01 4.20
N SER A 151 -4.87 14.04 3.54
CA SER A 151 -3.56 14.13 2.90
C SER A 151 -3.49 13.15 1.72
N SER A 152 -2.36 13.15 1.03
CA SER A 152 -2.08 12.16 -0.01
C SER A 152 -2.07 10.74 0.56
N CYS A 153 -2.85 9.85 -0.04
CA CYS A 153 -2.89 8.42 0.28
C CYS A 153 -2.18 7.62 -0.79
N GLU A 154 -1.24 6.76 -0.39
CA GLU A 154 -0.58 5.85 -1.31
C GLU A 154 -1.61 4.86 -1.88
N ALA A 155 -1.63 4.76 -3.21
CA ALA A 155 -2.42 3.76 -3.90
C ALA A 155 -1.49 2.80 -4.64
N LYS A 156 -1.84 1.52 -4.58
CA LYS A 156 -1.13 0.46 -5.27
C LYS A 156 -1.94 0.01 -6.47
N VAL A 157 -1.37 0.18 -7.66
CA VAL A 157 -1.90 -0.42 -8.89
C VAL A 157 -1.46 -1.88 -8.91
N ILE A 158 -2.41 -2.79 -8.76
CA ILE A 158 -2.18 -4.24 -8.73
C ILE A 158 -2.12 -4.80 -10.15
N GLU A 159 -3.01 -4.32 -11.02
CA GLU A 159 -3.06 -4.71 -12.43
C GLU A 159 -3.31 -3.48 -13.30
N ASN A 160 -2.54 -3.35 -14.37
CA ASN A 160 -2.68 -2.28 -15.36
C ASN A 160 -2.46 -2.84 -16.77
N SER A 161 -3.25 -3.83 -17.15
CA SER A 161 -3.16 -4.48 -18.46
C SER A 161 -3.90 -3.67 -19.53
N ALA A 162 -3.91 -4.15 -20.77
CA ALA A 162 -4.64 -3.49 -21.86
C ALA A 162 -6.16 -3.41 -21.58
N THR A 163 -6.71 -4.37 -20.84
CA THR A 163 -8.15 -4.52 -20.64
C THR A 163 -8.59 -4.36 -19.20
N ILE A 164 -7.70 -4.50 -18.21
CA ILE A 164 -8.06 -4.48 -16.78
C ILE A 164 -7.28 -3.37 -16.07
N TYR A 165 -7.98 -2.70 -15.16
CA TYR A 165 -7.38 -1.84 -14.15
C TYR A 165 -7.80 -2.31 -12.76
N ASP A 166 -6.82 -2.51 -11.89
CA ASP A 166 -7.00 -2.89 -10.49
C ASP A 166 -6.13 -1.98 -9.61
N ILE A 167 -6.79 -1.21 -8.75
CA ILE A 167 -6.16 -0.26 -7.85
C ILE A 167 -6.70 -0.48 -6.44
N GLN A 168 -5.80 -0.43 -5.45
CA GLN A 168 -6.18 -0.45 -4.05
C GLN A 168 -5.60 0.73 -3.28
N VAL A 169 -6.29 1.08 -2.21
CA VAL A 169 -5.87 2.01 -1.17
C VAL A 169 -6.23 1.40 0.16
N LYS A 170 -5.33 1.52 1.13
CA LYS A 170 -5.53 0.99 2.48
C LYS A 170 -5.36 2.08 3.50
N ASN A 171 -6.28 2.10 4.47
CA ASN A 171 -6.24 2.97 5.64
C ASN A 171 -5.94 4.44 5.29
N CYS A 172 -6.51 4.92 4.18
CA CYS A 172 -6.38 6.31 3.79
C CYS A 172 -7.03 7.18 4.85
N ALA A 173 -6.26 8.11 5.40
CA ALA A 173 -6.76 9.04 6.39
C ALA A 173 -7.74 10.01 5.72
N VAL A 174 -8.94 10.10 6.26
CA VAL A 174 -10.03 10.92 5.72
C VAL A 174 -10.64 11.79 6.80
N ASP A 175 -11.26 12.90 6.40
CA ASP A 175 -12.13 13.70 7.24
C ASP A 175 -13.42 14.02 6.48
N LYS A 176 -14.47 14.34 7.24
CA LYS A 176 -15.74 14.71 6.67
C LYS A 176 -15.65 16.08 6.02
N ILE A 177 -16.22 16.22 4.84
CA ILE A 177 -16.22 17.50 4.09
C ILE A 177 -17.54 18.26 4.20
N ALA A 178 -18.63 17.54 4.44
CA ALA A 178 -19.96 18.09 4.55
C ALA A 178 -20.85 17.17 5.38
N GLY A 179 -21.86 17.74 6.04
CA GLY A 179 -22.91 16.99 6.73
C GLY A 179 -22.43 16.10 7.89
N ALA A 180 -23.40 15.39 8.48
CA ALA A 180 -23.09 14.24 9.33
C ALA A 180 -22.83 13.02 8.43
N VAL A 181 -21.89 12.18 8.83
CA VAL A 181 -21.49 10.96 8.12
C VAL A 181 -21.72 9.76 9.03
N THR A 182 -22.24 8.67 8.48
CA THR A 182 -22.45 7.41 9.20
C THR A 182 -22.04 6.23 8.29
N PRO A 183 -21.15 5.33 8.75
CA PRO A 183 -20.43 5.38 10.03
C PRO A 183 -19.43 6.54 10.09
N ALA A 184 -19.25 7.11 11.28
CA ALA A 184 -18.16 8.06 11.52
C ALA A 184 -16.83 7.30 11.59
N THR A 185 -15.88 7.68 10.73
CA THR A 185 -14.52 7.13 10.68
C THR A 185 -13.52 8.24 10.31
N ASN A 186 -12.24 7.98 10.56
CA ASN A 186 -11.11 8.75 10.06
C ASN A 186 -10.26 7.96 9.04
N THR A 187 -10.68 6.74 8.68
CA THR A 187 -9.98 5.90 7.71
C THR A 187 -10.92 5.23 6.72
N ILE A 188 -10.52 5.20 5.46
CA ILE A 188 -11.19 4.45 4.38
C ILE A 188 -10.17 3.57 3.65
N SER A 189 -10.60 2.36 3.29
CA SER A 189 -9.87 1.49 2.38
C SER A 189 -10.75 1.14 1.18
N PHE A 190 -10.17 0.94 0.01
CA PHE A 190 -10.90 0.37 -1.11
C PHE A 190 -10.00 -0.45 -2.03
N ARG A 191 -10.60 -1.38 -2.76
CA ARG A 191 -10.02 -1.99 -3.96
C ARG A 191 -11.05 -1.94 -5.07
N ALA A 192 -10.68 -1.37 -6.21
CA ALA A 192 -11.51 -1.20 -7.37
C ALA A 192 -10.92 -2.01 -8.52
N ARG A 193 -11.74 -2.85 -9.15
CA ARG A 193 -11.34 -3.65 -10.31
C ARG A 193 -12.37 -3.53 -11.42
N CYS A 194 -11.89 -3.23 -12.61
CA CYS A 194 -12.76 -2.89 -13.74
C CYS A 194 -12.08 -3.18 -15.08
N THR A 195 -12.89 -3.35 -16.11
CA THR A 195 -12.45 -3.33 -17.49
C THR A 195 -12.19 -1.89 -17.93
N LYS A 196 -11.06 -1.63 -18.58
CA LYS A 196 -10.81 -0.33 -19.22
C LYS A 196 -11.78 -0.12 -20.38
N GLY A 197 -12.52 0.98 -20.34
CA GLY A 197 -13.36 1.44 -21.43
C GLY A 197 -12.65 2.57 -22.18
N LEU A 198 -12.62 2.47 -23.51
CA LEU A 198 -12.26 3.57 -24.41
C LEU A 198 -13.42 4.56 -24.54
#